data_AF-A0A928P118-F1
#
_entry.id   AF-A0A928P118-F1
#
_cell.length_a   1.000
_cell.length_b   1.000
_cell.length_c   1.000
_cell.angle_alpha   90.00
_cell.angle_beta   90.00
_cell.angle_gamma   90.00
#
_symmetry.space_group_name_H-M   'P 1'
#
loop_
_entity.id
_entity.type
_entity.pdbx_description
1 polymer ?
#
loop_
_entity_poly.entity_id
_entity_poly.type
_entity_poly.pdbx_seq_one_letter_code
_entity_poly.pdbx_strand_id
1 'polypeptide(L)'
;MKRIVSIIMCLVLFAAAIPVVSASDGNGVYSYEIDGVEYTVEFADDDISPDKMEMIAETLVGLRDGSAQTYGLGCTLFGHDYVTKTVSVTQHKVSASVPRCLKRTYDVTYCEDCDYTKSQVLVSSVYINCCPAD
;
A
#
# COMPACT_ATOMS: atom_id res chain seq x y z
N MET A 1 -4.90 43.90 -18.92
CA MET A 1 -5.51 42.74 -18.22
C MET A 1 -5.14 41.43 -18.94
N LYS A 2 -3.89 40.95 -18.84
CA LYS A 2 -3.46 39.67 -19.48
C LYS A 2 -2.47 38.84 -18.64
N ARG A 3 -2.05 39.34 -17.47
CA ARG A 3 -1.03 38.69 -16.62
C ARG A 3 -1.60 37.98 -15.39
N ILE A 4 -2.92 38.03 -15.18
CA ILE A 4 -3.59 37.46 -13.99
C ILE A 4 -4.08 36.02 -14.26
N VAL A 5 -4.31 35.66 -15.53
CA VAL A 5 -4.85 34.35 -15.93
C VAL A 5 -3.83 33.21 -15.72
N SER A 6 -2.52 33.51 -15.74
CA SER A 6 -1.48 32.47 -15.60
C SER A 6 -1.24 32.00 -14.16
N ILE A 7 -1.66 32.77 -13.15
CA ILE A 7 -1.42 32.44 -11.73
C ILE A 7 -2.51 31.51 -11.18
N ILE A 8 -3.73 31.58 -11.74
CA ILE A 8 -4.86 30.74 -11.33
C ILE A 8 -4.65 29.28 -11.79
N MET A 9 -3.95 29.05 -12.91
CA MET A 9 -3.73 27.72 -13.46
C MET A 9 -2.74 26.86 -12.66
N CYS A 10 -1.80 27.46 -11.92
CA CYS A 10 -0.90 26.71 -11.02
C CYS A 10 -1.58 26.32 -9.69
N LEU A 11 -2.64 27.03 -9.27
CA LEU A 11 -3.32 26.78 -8.00
C LEU A 11 -4.32 25.61 -8.07
N VAL A 12 -4.76 25.21 -9.27
CA VAL A 12 -5.67 24.06 -9.46
C VAL A 12 -4.93 22.71 -9.37
N LEU A 13 -3.60 22.69 -9.57
CA LEU A 13 -2.82 21.45 -9.50
C LEU A 13 -2.54 20.97 -8.06
N PHE A 14 -2.74 21.81 -7.04
CA PHE A 14 -2.57 21.41 -5.64
C PHE A 14 -3.86 20.86 -4.99
N ALA A 15 -5.01 20.94 -5.66
CA ALA A 15 -6.30 20.52 -5.10
C ALA A 15 -6.61 19.02 -5.29
N ALA A 16 -5.72 18.25 -5.93
CA ALA A 16 -5.83 16.81 -6.07
C ALA A 16 -4.94 16.05 -5.05
N ALA A 17 -4.50 16.72 -3.98
CA ALA A 17 -3.86 16.03 -2.87
C ALA A 17 -4.92 15.19 -2.16
N ILE A 18 -4.95 13.89 -2.48
CA ILE A 18 -5.76 12.89 -1.78
C ILE A 18 -5.27 12.92 -0.32
N PRO A 19 -6.14 13.22 0.67
CA PRO A 19 -5.74 13.18 2.07
C PRO A 19 -5.45 11.72 2.42
N VAL A 20 -4.17 11.39 2.54
CA VAL A 20 -3.70 10.10 3.02
C VAL A 20 -3.29 10.29 4.47
N VAL A 21 -3.97 9.61 5.38
CA VAL A 21 -3.55 9.46 6.76
C VAL A 21 -2.96 8.07 6.93
N SER A 22 -1.68 8.00 7.33
CA SER A 22 -1.01 6.76 7.69
C SER A 22 -0.73 6.75 9.20
N ALA A 23 -0.97 5.60 9.82
CA ALA A 23 -0.57 5.35 11.20
C ALA A 23 0.04 3.94 11.28
N SER A 24 1.23 3.83 11.89
CA SER A 24 1.86 2.57 12.25
C SER A 24 1.81 2.39 13.76
N ASP A 25 1.46 1.18 14.21
CA ASP A 25 1.34 0.86 15.65
C ASP A 25 2.62 0.26 16.25
N GLY A 26 3.68 0.12 15.45
CA GLY A 26 4.94 -0.50 15.85
C GLY A 26 4.94 -2.03 15.86
N ASN A 27 3.81 -2.68 15.56
CA ASN A 27 3.66 -4.14 15.53
C ASN A 27 3.55 -4.71 14.10
N GLY A 28 4.02 -3.98 13.09
CA GLY A 28 3.86 -4.39 11.69
C GLY A 28 2.42 -4.25 11.20
N VAL A 29 1.64 -3.33 11.77
CA VAL A 29 0.30 -2.98 11.28
C VAL A 29 0.29 -1.53 10.79
N TYR A 30 -0.19 -1.34 9.57
CA TYR A 30 -0.27 -0.06 8.89
C TYR A 30 -1.71 0.23 8.51
N SER A 31 -2.23 1.39 8.91
CA SER A 31 -3.59 1.82 8.56
C SER A 31 -3.57 2.98 7.58
N TYR A 32 -4.42 2.92 6.56
CA TYR A 32 -4.58 3.93 5.53
C TYR A 32 -6.05 4.28 5.33
N GLU A 33 -6.34 5.54 5.07
CA GLU A 33 -7.63 5.98 4.54
C GLU A 33 -7.41 6.56 3.14
N ILE A 34 -8.07 5.99 2.13
CA ILE A 34 -7.96 6.40 0.73
C ILE A 34 -9.37 6.57 0.18
N ASP A 35 -9.73 7.78 -0.23
CA ASP A 35 -11.06 8.12 -0.74
C ASP A 35 -12.22 7.71 0.20
N GLY A 36 -12.00 7.83 1.51
CA GLY A 36 -12.97 7.43 2.55
C GLY A 36 -13.10 5.91 2.74
N VAL A 37 -12.23 5.12 2.12
CA VAL A 37 -12.10 3.68 2.34
C VAL A 37 -10.93 3.42 3.28
N GLU A 38 -11.20 2.73 4.38
CA GLU A 38 -10.19 2.34 5.35
C GLU A 38 -9.53 1.01 4.93
N TYR A 39 -8.20 0.96 5.02
CA TYR A 39 -7.37 -0.21 4.78
C TYR A 39 -6.47 -0.47 5.99
N THR A 40 -6.30 -1.74 6.34
CA THR A 40 -5.30 -2.19 7.32
C THR A 40 -4.41 -3.23 6.68
N VAL A 41 -3.10 -3.00 6.69
CA VAL A 41 -2.07 -3.92 6.22
C VAL A 41 -1.36 -4.53 7.43
N GLU A 42 -1.31 -5.85 7.51
CA GLU A 42 -0.73 -6.62 8.60
C GLU A 42 0.40 -7.51 8.04
N PHE A 43 1.60 -7.40 8.62
CA PHE A 43 2.73 -8.28 8.34
C PHE A 43 2.72 -9.46 9.31
N ALA A 44 2.87 -10.69 8.79
CA ALA A 44 2.93 -11.89 9.63
C ALA A 44 4.30 -12.07 10.30
N ASP A 45 5.35 -11.52 9.67
CA ASP A 45 6.73 -11.63 10.10
C ASP A 45 7.28 -10.28 10.56
N ASP A 46 8.11 -10.30 11.62
CA ASP A 46 8.73 -9.13 12.25
C ASP A 46 10.18 -8.89 11.81
N ASP A 47 10.73 -9.75 10.94
CA ASP A 47 12.10 -9.66 10.42
C ASP A 47 12.26 -8.67 9.26
N ILE A 48 11.17 -8.05 8.82
CA ILE A 48 11.14 -7.04 7.77
C ILE A 48 11.44 -5.67 8.39
N SER A 49 12.34 -4.88 7.78
CA SER A 49 12.60 -3.53 8.30
C SER A 49 11.37 -2.62 8.15
N PRO A 50 11.15 -1.65 9.07
CA PRO A 50 9.98 -0.76 9.03
C PRO A 50 9.82 -0.01 7.70
N ASP A 51 10.93 0.43 7.11
CA ASP A 51 10.93 1.14 5.81
C ASP A 51 10.43 0.23 4.67
N LYS A 52 10.75 -1.07 4.71
CA LYS A 52 10.28 -2.05 3.73
C LYS A 52 8.82 -2.40 3.95
N MET A 53 8.40 -2.52 5.21
CA MET A 53 7.00 -2.76 5.55
C MET A 53 6.12 -1.61 5.05
N GLU A 54 6.52 -0.36 5.30
CA GLU A 54 5.80 0.82 4.79
C GLU A 54 5.72 0.82 3.26
N MET A 55 6.85 0.57 2.60
CA MET A 55 6.94 0.49 1.14
C MET A 55 6.00 -0.58 0.53
N ILE A 56 5.98 -1.78 1.12
CA ILE A 56 5.14 -2.88 0.67
C ILE A 56 3.67 -2.54 0.93
N ALA A 57 3.36 -1.97 2.10
CA ALA A 57 2.00 -1.60 2.47
C ALA A 57 1.42 -0.55 1.51
N GLU A 58 2.16 0.52 1.21
CA GLU A 58 1.76 1.53 0.22
C GLU A 58 1.54 0.94 -1.18
N THR A 59 2.40 0.01 -1.59
CA THR A 59 2.29 -0.69 -2.87
C THR A 59 1.01 -1.54 -2.94
N LEU A 60 0.68 -2.24 -1.86
CA LEU A 60 -0.50 -3.11 -1.79
C LEU A 60 -1.83 -2.33 -1.75
N VAL A 61 -1.84 -1.13 -1.15
CA VAL A 61 -3.03 -0.26 -1.13
C VAL A 61 -3.11 0.67 -2.34
N GLY A 62 -2.13 0.63 -3.25
CA GLY A 62 -2.13 1.42 -4.49
C GLY A 62 -1.72 2.88 -4.33
N LEU A 63 -1.10 3.24 -3.20
CA LEU A 63 -0.49 4.57 -3.00
C LEU A 63 0.86 4.71 -3.72
N ARG A 64 1.50 3.58 -3.99
CA ARG A 64 2.78 3.52 -4.70
C ARG A 64 2.66 2.59 -5.89
N ASP A 65 3.02 3.09 -7.08
CA ASP A 65 3.10 2.26 -8.27
C ASP A 65 4.20 1.20 -8.06
N GLY A 66 3.79 -0.07 -7.96
CA GLY A 66 4.71 -1.21 -7.77
C GLY A 66 5.67 -1.45 -8.94
N SER A 67 5.67 -0.60 -9.97
CA SER A 67 6.31 -0.85 -11.27
C SER A 67 7.31 0.19 -11.76
N ALA A 68 7.75 1.17 -10.96
CA ALA A 68 8.69 2.16 -11.49
C ALA A 68 9.65 2.77 -10.46
N GLN A 69 10.68 2.01 -10.09
CA GLN A 69 11.99 2.64 -9.90
C GLN A 69 12.93 2.13 -11.01
N THR A 70 13.63 3.07 -11.64
CA THR A 70 14.54 2.87 -12.78
C THR A 70 15.80 2.09 -12.39
N TYR A 71 15.68 0.85 -11.90
CA TYR A 71 16.85 0.06 -11.51
C TYR A 71 16.75 -1.43 -11.90
N GLY A 72 16.01 -1.74 -12.97
CA GLY A 72 15.95 -3.06 -13.61
C GLY A 72 17.27 -3.56 -14.23
N LEU A 73 18.37 -2.83 -14.07
CA LEU A 73 19.71 -3.29 -14.43
C LEU A 73 20.53 -3.68 -13.20
N GLY A 74 20.49 -2.90 -12.11
CA GLY A 74 21.25 -3.20 -10.89
C GLY A 74 20.85 -4.54 -10.27
N CYS A 75 19.55 -4.74 -10.04
CA CYS A 75 19.09 -5.97 -9.40
C CYS A 75 19.28 -7.23 -10.28
N THR A 76 19.18 -7.07 -11.58
CA THR A 76 19.25 -8.15 -12.58
C THR A 76 20.70 -8.51 -12.93
N LEU A 77 21.65 -7.56 -12.83
CA LEU A 77 23.07 -7.77 -13.12
C LEU A 77 23.87 -8.20 -11.90
N PHE A 78 23.52 -7.74 -10.69
CA PHE A 78 24.31 -8.00 -9.48
C PHE A 78 23.79 -9.16 -8.63
N GLY A 79 22.65 -9.75 -8.97
CA GLY A 79 22.11 -10.92 -8.26
C GLY A 79 21.78 -10.56 -6.81
N HIS A 80 20.58 -10.01 -6.60
CA HIS A 80 20.10 -9.74 -5.25
C HIS A 80 19.34 -10.93 -4.68
N ASP A 81 19.41 -11.07 -3.37
CA ASP A 81 18.59 -12.00 -2.63
C ASP A 81 17.15 -11.48 -2.55
N TYR A 82 16.23 -12.35 -2.91
CA TYR A 82 14.80 -12.07 -2.88
C TYR A 82 14.16 -12.91 -1.80
N VAL A 83 13.34 -12.27 -0.98
CA VAL A 83 12.59 -12.94 0.08
C VAL A 83 11.11 -12.78 -0.19
N THR A 84 10.36 -13.86 0.05
CA THR A 84 8.91 -13.89 -0.07
C THR A 84 8.30 -13.88 1.33
N LYS A 85 7.39 -12.94 1.58
CA LYS A 85 6.69 -12.78 2.85
C LYS A 85 5.19 -12.69 2.64
N THR A 86 4.45 -13.17 3.62
CA THR A 86 2.99 -13.17 3.58
C THR A 86 2.47 -11.91 4.27
N VAL A 87 1.70 -11.12 3.53
CA VAL A 87 1.15 -9.84 3.99
C VAL A 87 -0.36 -9.86 3.80
N SER A 88 -1.11 -9.40 4.80
CA SER A 88 -2.57 -9.33 4.70
C SER A 88 -3.05 -7.90 4.60
N VAL A 89 -4.01 -7.65 3.71
CA VAL A 89 -4.67 -6.35 3.52
C VAL A 89 -6.15 -6.53 3.81
N THR A 90 -6.66 -5.82 4.80
CA THR A 90 -8.09 -5.75 5.13
C THR A 90 -8.65 -4.44 4.61
N GLN A 91 -9.57 -4.53 3.66
CA GLN A 91 -10.39 -3.40 3.22
C GLN A 91 -11.68 -3.39 4.05
N HIS A 92 -11.92 -2.30 4.78
CA HIS A 92 -13.05 -2.19 5.70
C HIS A 92 -14.31 -1.69 5.00
N LYS A 93 -15.48 -2.02 5.56
CA LYS A 93 -16.81 -1.51 5.16
C LYS A 93 -17.14 -1.65 3.65
N VAL A 94 -16.68 -2.72 3.00
CA VAL A 94 -16.94 -3.02 1.57
C VAL A 94 -18.37 -3.48 1.28
N SER A 95 -19.12 -3.89 2.30
CA SER A 95 -20.53 -4.33 2.20
C SER A 95 -21.35 -3.60 3.27
N ALA A 96 -22.66 -3.49 3.09
CA ALA A 96 -23.58 -2.94 4.11
C ALA A 96 -23.95 -3.97 5.20
N SER A 97 -23.91 -5.26 4.87
CA SER A 97 -24.25 -6.36 5.80
C SER A 97 -23.01 -7.16 6.21
N VAL A 98 -22.98 -7.61 7.46
CA VAL A 98 -21.91 -8.44 8.03
C VAL A 98 -21.86 -9.81 7.32
N PRO A 99 -20.67 -10.33 6.92
CA PRO A 99 -19.33 -9.74 7.01
C PRO A 99 -19.11 -8.54 6.06
N ARG A 100 -18.66 -7.41 6.61
CA ARG A 100 -18.50 -6.14 5.88
C ARG A 100 -17.07 -5.83 5.44
N CYS A 101 -16.08 -6.62 5.86
CA CYS A 101 -14.68 -6.38 5.53
C CYS A 101 -14.18 -7.44 4.56
N LEU A 102 -13.25 -7.09 3.68
CA LEU A 102 -12.61 -8.02 2.77
C LEU A 102 -11.12 -8.12 3.10
N LYS A 103 -10.70 -9.29 3.59
CA LYS A 103 -9.29 -9.60 3.85
C LYS A 103 -8.70 -10.31 2.64
N ARG A 104 -7.63 -9.74 2.09
CA ARG A 104 -6.83 -10.32 1.02
C ARG A 104 -5.45 -10.64 1.57
N THR A 105 -4.93 -11.82 1.30
CA THR A 105 -3.57 -12.21 1.68
C THR A 105 -2.73 -12.34 0.44
N TYR A 106 -1.55 -11.72 0.47
CA TYR A 106 -0.60 -11.68 -0.63
C TYR A 106 0.71 -12.31 -0.20
N ASP A 107 1.32 -13.07 -1.09
CA ASP A 107 2.74 -13.37 -1.03
C ASP A 107 3.49 -12.29 -1.81
N VAL A 108 4.25 -11.49 -1.08
CA VAL A 108 5.03 -10.38 -1.60
C VAL A 108 6.48 -10.80 -1.66
N THR A 109 7.06 -10.78 -2.85
CA THR A 109 8.48 -11.03 -3.06
C THR A 109 9.20 -9.70 -3.25
N TYR A 110 10.17 -9.39 -2.40
CA TYR A 110 10.93 -8.15 -2.45
C TYR A 110 12.43 -8.42 -2.30
N CYS A 111 13.24 -7.44 -2.67
CA CYS A 111 14.70 -7.46 -2.47
C CYS A 111 15.03 -6.92 -1.08
N GLU A 112 15.86 -7.63 -0.30
CA GLU A 112 16.26 -7.15 1.04
C GLU A 112 17.06 -5.84 0.96
N ASP A 113 17.95 -5.73 -0.04
CA ASP A 113 18.86 -4.58 -0.17
C ASP A 113 18.26 -3.39 -0.93
N CYS A 114 17.19 -3.60 -1.71
CA CYS A 114 16.66 -2.59 -2.65
C CYS A 114 15.19 -2.32 -2.41
N ASP A 115 14.72 -1.10 -2.67
CA ASP A 115 13.30 -0.73 -2.50
C ASP A 115 12.41 -1.23 -3.64
N TYR A 116 12.63 -2.49 -4.03
CA TYR A 116 12.02 -3.15 -5.17
C TYR A 116 11.19 -4.35 -4.74
N THR A 117 9.92 -4.31 -5.13
CA THR A 117 8.99 -5.43 -5.04
C THR A 117 8.92 -6.13 -6.39
N LYS A 118 9.29 -7.41 -6.42
CA LYS A 118 9.34 -8.23 -7.63
C LYS A 118 7.96 -8.71 -8.06
N SER A 119 7.15 -9.15 -7.10
CA SER A 119 5.82 -9.69 -7.38
C SER A 119 4.94 -9.66 -6.15
N GLN A 120 3.63 -9.52 -6.40
CA GLN A 120 2.56 -9.67 -5.40
C GLN A 120 1.58 -10.72 -5.93
N VAL A 121 1.48 -11.86 -5.23
CA VAL A 121 0.60 -12.96 -5.63
C VAL A 121 -0.55 -13.02 -4.63
N LEU A 122 -1.79 -12.88 -5.11
CA LEU A 122 -2.97 -13.05 -4.26
C LEU A 122 -3.12 -14.53 -3.89
N VAL A 123 -2.97 -14.84 -2.60
CA VAL A 123 -3.09 -16.20 -2.05
C VAL A 123 -4.51 -16.49 -1.60
N SER A 124 -5.15 -15.52 -0.95
CA SER A 124 -6.51 -15.68 -0.44
C SER A 124 -7.29 -14.37 -0.46
N SER A 125 -8.62 -14.48 -0.54
CA SER A 125 -9.55 -13.35 -0.49
C SER A 125 -10.83 -13.82 0.19
N VAL A 126 -11.12 -13.30 1.38
CA VAL A 126 -12.22 -13.78 2.25
C VAL A 126 -12.92 -12.59 2.92
N TYR A 127 -14.24 -12.65 3.00
CA TYR A 127 -15.01 -11.69 3.80
C TYR A 127 -14.93 -12.03 5.29
N ILE A 128 -14.60 -11.04 6.13
CA ILE A 128 -14.43 -11.22 7.57
C ILE A 128 -15.33 -10.30 8.40
N ASN A 129 -15.63 -10.74 9.62
CA ASN A 129 -16.34 -9.95 10.62
C ASN A 129 -15.34 -9.09 11.38
N CYS A 130 -15.15 -7.85 10.97
CA CYS A 130 -14.23 -6.92 11.63
C CYS A 130 -14.89 -5.56 12.01
N CYS A 131 -15.94 -5.16 11.30
CA CYS A 131 -16.76 -3.99 11.63
C CYS A 131 -18.18 -4.42 12.03
N PRO A 132 -18.82 -3.74 12.99
CA PRO A 132 -20.23 -3.94 13.29
C PRO A 132 -21.14 -3.55 12.10
N ALA A 133 -22.38 -4.03 12.12
CA ALA A 133 -23.44 -3.46 11.27
C ALA A 133 -23.75 -2.03 11.74
N ASP A 134 -23.97 -1.12 10.79
CA ASP A 134 -24.43 0.24 11.10
C ASP A 134 -25.87 0.23 11.63
#